data_AF-A0A2I0W6P4-F1
#
_entry.id   AF-A0A2I0W6P4-F1
#
_cell.length_a   1.000
_cell.length_b   1.000
_cell.length_c   1.000
_cell.angle_alpha   90.00
_cell.angle_beta   90.00
_cell.angle_gamma   90.00
#
_symmetry.space_group_name_H-M   'P 1'
#
loop_
_entity.id
_entity.type
_entity.pdbx_description
1 polymer ?
#
loop_
_entity_poly.entity_id
_entity_poly.type
_entity_poly.pdbx_seq_one_letter_code
_entity_poly.pdbx_strand_id
1 'polypeptide(L)'
;MPITSILWNDFVKVFREWFIPHSTRLALQDKFFNLTQGSKTIMQYEAEFTSLSRYAPHYVSTQEDKCHRFLRGLRDQLRLALAPFDINEFSVLVERARRIENELNFSKYSLEQ
;
A
#
# COMPACT_ATOMS: atom_id res chain seq x y z
N MET A 1 39.61 -2.84 18.16
CA MET A 1 38.64 -2.42 17.13
C MET A 1 37.25 -2.52 17.74
N PRO A 2 36.43 -1.46 17.75
CA PRO A 2 35.08 -1.57 18.28
C PRO A 2 34.25 -2.42 17.31
N ILE A 3 33.53 -3.39 17.86
CA ILE A 3 32.56 -4.17 17.10
C ILE A 3 31.40 -3.20 16.83
N THR A 4 31.37 -2.58 15.65
CA THR A 4 30.22 -1.79 15.22
C THR A 4 29.05 -2.74 15.09
N SER A 5 28.12 -2.69 16.04
CA SER A 5 26.85 -3.43 15.96
C SER A 5 26.10 -2.94 14.73
N ILE A 6 26.17 -3.70 13.64
CA ILE A 6 25.33 -3.46 12.47
C ILE A 6 23.91 -3.81 12.93
N LEU A 7 23.02 -2.81 13.00
CA LEU A 7 21.61 -3.09 13.24
C LEU A 7 21.11 -3.98 12.10
N TRP A 8 20.35 -5.02 12.42
CA TRP A 8 19.78 -5.93 11.42
C TRP A 8 19.07 -5.19 10.27
N ASN A 9 18.47 -4.04 10.55
CA ASN A 9 17.85 -3.17 9.55
C ASN A 9 18.86 -2.61 8.53
N ASP A 10 20.06 -2.24 8.97
CA ASP A 10 21.13 -1.75 8.09
C ASP A 10 21.66 -2.88 7.21
N PHE A 11 21.83 -4.08 7.78
CA PHE A 11 22.19 -5.28 7.01
C PHE A 11 21.15 -5.58 5.94
N VAL A 12 19.86 -5.63 6.28
CA VAL A 12 18.78 -5.94 5.34
C VAL A 12 18.71 -4.89 4.22
N LYS A 13 18.95 -3.61 4.53
CA LYS A 13 18.99 -2.54 3.53
C LYS A 13 20.13 -2.76 2.53
N VAL A 14 21.36 -2.91 3.02
CA VAL A 14 22.55 -3.10 2.18
C VAL A 14 22.46 -4.41 1.39
N PHE A 15 21.97 -5.49 2.02
CA PHE A 15 21.75 -6.77 1.38
C PHE A 15 20.78 -6.64 0.19
N ARG A 16 19.65 -5.96 0.36
CA ARG A 16 18.70 -5.71 -0.75
C ARG A 16 19.31 -4.85 -1.85
N GLU A 17 20.12 -3.85 -1.49
CA GLU A 17 20.81 -3.01 -2.46
C GLU A 17 21.83 -3.79 -3.31
N TRP A 18 22.50 -4.79 -2.72
CA TRP A 18 23.50 -5.62 -3.41
C TRP A 18 22.89 -6.80 -4.17
N PHE A 19 21.86 -7.45 -3.64
CA PHE A 19 21.31 -8.69 -4.19
C PHE A 19 20.08 -8.50 -5.09
N ILE A 20 19.42 -7.33 -5.04
CA ILE A 20 18.30 -7.03 -5.95
C ILE A 20 18.85 -6.18 -7.09
N PRO A 21 18.90 -6.71 -8.34
CA PRO A 21 19.40 -5.96 -9.49
C PRO A 21 18.69 -4.61 -9.65
N HIS A 22 19.40 -3.62 -10.18
CA HIS A 22 18.84 -2.29 -10.43
C HIS A 22 17.58 -2.35 -11.32
N SER A 23 17.60 -3.16 -12.37
CA SER A 23 16.45 -3.41 -13.25
C SER A 23 15.23 -3.94 -12.50
N THR A 24 15.43 -4.87 -11.56
CA THR A 24 14.36 -5.40 -10.71
C THR A 24 13.79 -4.34 -9.78
N ARG A 25 14.63 -3.46 -9.22
CA ARG A 25 14.15 -2.34 -8.40
C ARG A 25 13.29 -1.36 -9.20
N LEU A 26 13.70 -1.02 -10.41
CA LEU A 26 12.90 -0.18 -11.32
C LEU A 26 11.56 -0.84 -11.65
N ALA A 27 11.56 -2.13 -11.98
CA ALA A 27 10.32 -2.87 -12.25
C ALA A 27 9.38 -2.90 -11.03
N LEU A 28 9.92 -3.01 -9.81
CA LEU A 28 9.12 -2.94 -8.58
C LEU A 28 8.58 -1.54 -8.31
N GLN A 29 9.33 -0.48 -8.63
CA GLN A 29 8.87 0.90 -8.57
C GLN A 29 7.75 1.15 -9.57
N ASP A 30 7.89 0.69 -10.81
CA ASP A 30 6.84 0.77 -11.83
C ASP A 30 5.60 -0.03 -11.42
N LYS A 31 5.80 -1.20 -10.81
CA LYS A 31 4.70 -1.99 -10.26
C LYS A 31 3.98 -1.24 -9.16
N PHE A 32 4.70 -0.57 -8.25
CA PHE A 32 4.09 0.28 -7.23
C PHE A 32 3.38 1.49 -7.86
N PHE A 33 3.98 2.08 -8.90
CA PHE A 33 3.45 3.23 -9.62
C PHE A 33 2.13 2.91 -10.35
N ASN A 34 1.93 1.67 -10.78
CA ASN A 34 0.71 1.24 -11.46
C ASN A 34 -0.21 0.41 -10.55
N LEU A 35 0.09 0.34 -9.25
CA LEU A 35 -0.65 -0.52 -8.32
C LEU A 35 -2.07 0.02 -8.07
N THR A 36 -3.06 -0.74 -8.53
CA THR A 36 -4.48 -0.54 -8.25
C THR A 36 -5.08 -1.71 -7.48
N GLN A 37 -6.17 -1.48 -6.74
CA GLN A 37 -6.94 -2.52 -6.05
C GLN A 37 -7.42 -3.58 -7.04
N GLY A 38 -8.01 -3.18 -8.17
CA GLY A 38 -8.60 -4.11 -9.14
C GLY A 38 -9.68 -4.97 -8.48
N SER A 39 -9.59 -6.29 -8.64
CA SER A 39 -10.47 -7.28 -8.02
C SER A 39 -10.03 -7.72 -6.61
N LYS A 40 -8.92 -7.19 -6.08
CA LYS A 40 -8.41 -7.57 -4.77
C LYS A 40 -9.29 -7.03 -3.65
N THR A 41 -9.37 -7.77 -2.55
CA THR A 41 -9.89 -7.23 -1.30
C THR A 41 -8.99 -6.11 -0.78
N ILE A 42 -9.51 -5.25 0.09
CA ILE A 42 -8.72 -4.21 0.75
C ILE A 42 -7.51 -4.79 1.47
N MET A 43 -7.66 -5.94 2.13
CA MET A 43 -6.55 -6.60 2.82
C MET A 43 -5.44 -7.06 1.85
N GLN A 44 -5.82 -7.66 0.72
CA GLN A 44 -4.86 -8.09 -0.30
C GLN A 44 -4.15 -6.89 -0.94
N TYR A 45 -4.90 -5.83 -1.23
CA TYR A 45 -4.36 -4.60 -1.78
C TYR A 45 -3.40 -3.90 -0.81
N GLU A 46 -3.76 -3.78 0.47
CA GLU A 46 -2.91 -3.23 1.53
C GLU A 46 -1.60 -4.00 1.69
N ALA A 47 -1.66 -5.34 1.69
CA ALA A 47 -0.48 -6.19 1.80
C ALA A 47 0.49 -5.97 0.63
N GLU A 48 -0.03 -5.93 -0.60
CA GLU A 48 0.78 -5.66 -1.79
C GLU A 48 1.35 -4.24 -1.79
N PHE A 49 0.53 -3.25 -1.43
CA PHE A 49 0.92 -1.85 -1.31
C PHE A 49 2.06 -1.67 -0.29
N THR A 50 1.92 -2.24 0.90
CA THR A 50 2.93 -2.16 1.97
C THR A 50 4.22 -2.88 1.58
N SER A 51 4.11 -3.99 0.86
CA SER A 51 5.29 -4.72 0.40
C SER A 51 6.08 -3.94 -0.65
N LEU A 52 5.38 -3.35 -1.63
CA LEU A 52 5.96 -2.63 -2.76
C LEU A 52 6.45 -1.21 -2.42
N SER A 53 5.80 -0.53 -1.46
CA SER A 53 6.18 0.83 -1.04
C SER A 53 7.62 0.91 -0.53
N ARG A 54 8.16 -0.20 0.01
CA ARG A 54 9.56 -0.34 0.43
C ARG A 54 10.58 -0.09 -0.68
N TYR A 55 10.19 -0.30 -1.94
CA TYR A 55 11.05 -0.10 -3.11
C TYR A 55 10.90 1.28 -3.74
N ALA A 56 9.89 2.03 -3.32
CA ALA A 56 9.51 3.31 -3.91
C ALA A 56 9.22 4.36 -2.80
N PRO A 57 10.14 4.56 -1.83
CA PRO A 57 9.88 5.37 -0.64
C PRO A 57 9.52 6.83 -0.97
N HIS A 58 10.02 7.35 -2.09
CA HIS A 58 9.75 8.70 -2.58
C HIS A 58 8.25 8.95 -2.86
N TYR A 59 7.46 7.91 -3.15
CA TYR A 59 6.01 8.02 -3.38
C TYR A 59 5.17 7.98 -2.10
N VAL A 60 5.78 7.66 -0.96
CA VAL A 60 5.10 7.51 0.34
C VAL A 60 5.92 8.16 1.46
N SER A 61 6.60 9.27 1.10
CA SER A 61 7.56 9.96 1.97
C SER A 61 6.89 10.48 3.24
N THR A 62 5.62 10.90 3.13
CA THR A 62 4.79 11.33 4.24
C THR A 62 3.59 10.40 4.43
N GLN A 63 2.98 10.49 5.60
CA GLN A 63 1.74 9.76 5.90
C GLN A 63 0.61 10.19 4.95
N GLU A 64 0.55 11.47 4.61
CA GLU A 64 -0.39 12.06 3.65
C GLU A 64 -0.16 11.51 2.24
N ASP A 65 1.09 11.54 1.74
CA ASP A 65 1.44 10.94 0.43
C ASP A 65 1.03 9.48 0.36
N LYS A 66 1.28 8.73 1.43
CA LYS A 66 0.90 7.31 1.55
C LYS A 66 -0.62 7.13 1.46
N CYS A 67 -1.40 7.98 2.14
CA CYS A 67 -2.85 7.94 2.09
C CYS A 67 -3.39 8.32 0.70
N HIS A 68 -2.90 9.42 0.12
CA HIS A 68 -3.25 9.86 -1.22
C HIS A 68 -2.98 8.79 -2.27
N ARG A 69 -1.79 8.17 -2.18
CA ARG A 69 -1.36 7.09 -3.08
C ARG A 69 -2.26 5.87 -2.97
N PHE A 70 -2.59 5.45 -1.75
CA PHE A 70 -3.49 4.32 -1.49
C PHE A 70 -4.91 4.61 -2.00
N LEU A 71 -5.46 5.77 -1.65
CA LEU A 71 -6.79 6.23 -2.05
C LEU A 71 -6.93 6.28 -3.59
N ARG A 72 -5.89 6.78 -4.29
CA ARG A 72 -5.87 6.84 -5.76
C ARG A 72 -5.92 5.46 -6.41
N GLY A 73 -5.34 4.44 -5.78
CA GLY A 73 -5.37 3.07 -6.31
C GLY A 73 -6.61 2.27 -5.92
N LEU A 74 -7.47 2.78 -5.03
CA LEU A 74 -8.75 2.14 -4.70
C LEU A 74 -9.70 2.13 -5.89
N ARG A 75 -10.58 1.13 -5.94
CA ARG A 75 -11.69 1.10 -6.90
C ARG A 75 -12.62 2.30 -6.68
N ASP A 76 -13.25 2.79 -7.75
CA ASP A 76 -13.99 4.04 -7.74
C ASP A 76 -15.05 4.13 -6.65
N GLN A 77 -15.78 3.04 -6.39
CA GLN A 77 -16.81 3.01 -5.35
C GLN A 77 -16.25 3.32 -3.95
N LEU A 78 -15.09 2.77 -3.60
CA LEU A 78 -14.44 3.03 -2.31
C LEU A 78 -13.74 4.39 -2.31
N ARG A 79 -13.10 4.75 -3.41
CA ARG A 79 -12.42 6.04 -3.58
C ARG A 79 -13.40 7.20 -3.40
N LEU A 80 -14.56 7.16 -4.06
CA LEU A 80 -15.60 8.19 -3.95
C LEU A 80 -16.20 8.26 -2.55
N ALA A 81 -16.34 7.12 -1.87
CA ALA A 81 -16.84 7.09 -0.50
C ALA A 81 -15.83 7.67 0.51
N LEU A 82 -14.52 7.56 0.26
CA LEU A 82 -13.48 7.95 1.21
C LEU A 82 -12.86 9.32 0.93
N ALA A 83 -12.85 9.76 -0.33
CA ALA A 83 -12.21 11.01 -0.75
C ALA A 83 -12.67 12.26 0.01
N PRO A 84 -13.96 12.45 0.36
CA PRO A 84 -14.41 13.64 1.09
C PRO A 84 -13.90 13.77 2.53
N PHE A 85 -13.26 12.74 3.08
CA PHE A 85 -12.86 12.71 4.49
C PHE A 85 -11.41 13.14 4.74
N ASP A 86 -10.62 13.41 3.69
CA ASP A 86 -9.23 13.88 3.77
C ASP A 86 -8.40 13.14 4.84
N ILE A 87 -8.48 11.80 4.82
CA ILE A 87 -7.89 10.95 5.84
C ILE A 87 -6.38 10.88 5.65
N ASN A 88 -5.64 11.47 6.59
CA ASN A 88 -4.18 11.55 6.56
C ASN A 88 -3.48 10.51 7.46
N GLU A 89 -4.22 9.51 7.96
CA GLU A 89 -3.68 8.38 8.71
C GLU A 89 -3.98 7.06 7.98
N PHE A 90 -2.94 6.29 7.66
CA PHE A 90 -3.07 5.15 6.74
C PHE A 90 -3.86 4.00 7.36
N SER A 91 -3.63 3.72 8.64
CA SER A 91 -4.40 2.76 9.44
C SER A 91 -5.90 3.07 9.42
N VAL A 92 -6.26 4.34 9.62
CA VAL A 92 -7.66 4.79 9.61
C VAL A 92 -8.26 4.65 8.22
N LEU A 93 -7.52 5.03 7.17
CA LEU A 93 -7.97 4.91 5.79
C LEU A 93 -8.25 3.45 5.41
N VAL A 94 -7.33 2.54 5.73
CA VAL A 94 -7.47 1.10 5.47
C VAL A 94 -8.68 0.52 6.20
N GLU A 95 -8.82 0.82 7.50
CA GLU A 95 -9.92 0.25 8.29
C GLU A 95 -11.28 0.77 7.81
N ARG A 96 -11.39 2.05 7.44
CA ARG A 96 -12.63 2.58 6.84
C ARG A 96 -12.92 1.94 5.49
N ALA A 97 -11.90 1.77 4.64
CA ALA A 97 -12.06 1.09 3.36
C ALA A 97 -12.56 -0.35 3.53
N ARG A 98 -12.02 -1.09 4.51
CA ARG A 98 -12.42 -2.46 4.84
C ARG A 98 -13.87 -2.53 5.31
N ARG A 99 -14.31 -1.60 6.16
CA ARG A 99 -15.71 -1.53 6.62
C ARG A 99 -16.67 -1.32 5.44
N ILE A 100 -16.40 -0.34 4.59
CA ILE A 100 -17.23 -0.06 3.42
C ILE A 100 -17.24 -1.27 2.46
N GLU A 101 -16.09 -1.89 2.21
CA GLU A 101 -16.02 -3.10 1.38
C GLU A 101 -16.91 -4.23 1.91
N ASN A 102 -16.94 -4.45 3.22
CA ASN A 102 -17.79 -5.46 3.84
C ASN A 102 -19.27 -5.14 3.68
N GLU A 103 -19.69 -3.89 3.91
CA GLU A 103 -21.08 -3.44 3.74
C GLU A 103 -21.56 -3.60 2.28
N LEU A 104 -20.69 -3.27 1.32
CA LEU A 104 -20.99 -3.42 -0.10
C LEU A 104 -21.09 -4.88 -0.52
N ASN A 105 -20.22 -5.74 0.02
CA ASN A 105 -20.28 -7.18 -0.24
C ASN A 105 -21.57 -7.76 0.35
N PHE A 106 -21.91 -7.41 1.61
CA PHE A 106 -23.16 -7.83 2.25
C PHE A 106 -24.39 -7.42 1.42
N SER A 107 -24.45 -6.15 1.00
CA SER A 107 -25.55 -5.62 0.21
C SER A 107 -25.72 -6.35 -1.14
N LYS A 108 -24.61 -6.75 -1.78
CA LYS A 108 -24.67 -7.53 -3.02
C LYS A 108 -25.27 -8.92 -2.79
N TYR A 109 -24.86 -9.61 -1.73
CA TYR A 109 -25.43 -10.92 -1.37
C TYR A 109 -26.93 -10.85 -1.06
N SER A 110 -27.41 -9.76 -0.47
CA SER A 110 -28.83 -9.56 -0.17
C SER A 110 -29.71 -9.23 -1.40
N LEU A 111 -29.12 -8.77 -2.50
CA LEU A 111 -29.83 -8.46 -3.75
C LEU A 111 -29.83 -9.64 -4.73
N GLU A 112 -28.97 -10.64 -4.51
CA GLU A 112 -28.84 -11.85 -5.32
C GLU A 112 -29.62 -13.06 -4.74
N GLN A 113 -30.34 -12.87 -3.62
CA GLN A 113 -31.30 -13.83 -3.03
C GLN A 113 -32.73 -13.36 -3.23
#